data_AF-A0A356U0H5-F1
#
_entry.id   AF-A0A356U0H5-F1
#
_cell.length_a   1.000
_cell.length_b   1.000
_cell.length_c   1.000
_cell.angle_alpha   90.00
_cell.angle_beta   90.00
_cell.angle_gamma   90.00
#
_symmetry.space_group_name_H-M   'P 1'
#
loop_
_entity.id
_entity.type
_entity.pdbx_description
1 polymer ?
#
loop_
_entity_poly.entity_id
_entity_poly.type
_entity_poly.pdbx_seq_one_letter_code
_entity_poly.pdbx_strand_id
1 'polypeptide(L)' 'RDQAKEDASAMARQFRAEGISSMVVDTGRRASTDLKELASMMAGRYQILPNARADQLSQMVGDALRPRSIA' A
#
# COMPACT_ATOMS: atom_id res chain seq x y z
N ARG A 1 4.50 14.57 14.50
CA ARG A 1 4.78 13.35 13.69
C ARG A 1 3.98 12.19 14.21
N ASP A 2 3.87 12.04 15.54
CA ASP A 2 3.15 10.93 16.16
C ASP A 2 1.64 10.98 15.87
N GLN A 3 1.01 12.16 15.94
CA GLN A 3 -0.39 12.31 15.53
C GLN A 3 -0.66 11.78 14.12
N ALA A 4 0.18 12.14 13.14
CA ALA A 4 0.02 11.66 11.77
C ALA A 4 0.17 10.13 11.65
N LYS A 5 1.02 9.51 12.48
CA LYS A 5 1.16 8.05 12.55
C LYS A 5 -0.08 7.40 13.16
N GLU A 6 -0.61 7.98 14.23
CA GLU A 6 -1.83 7.50 14.88
C GLU A 6 -3.04 7.60 13.95
N ASP A 7 -3.19 8.74 13.27
CA ASP A 7 -4.26 8.99 12.29
C ASP A 7 -4.18 7.97 11.14
N ALA A 8 -2.98 7.77 10.57
CA ALA A 8 -2.77 6.78 9.53
C ALA A 8 -3.10 5.35 10.01
N SER A 9 -2.71 5.01 11.23
CA SER A 9 -2.97 3.69 11.82
C SER A 9 -4.47 3.47 12.08
N ALA A 10 -5.19 4.51 12.51
CA ALA A 10 -6.63 4.46 12.71
C ALA A 10 -7.36 4.22 11.38
N MET A 11 -7.02 4.99 10.34
CA MET A 11 -7.56 4.78 8.99
C MET A 11 -7.23 3.40 8.44
N ALA A 12 -6.00 2.92 8.64
CA ALA A 12 -5.58 1.61 8.14
C ALA A 12 -6.41 0.46 8.72
N ARG A 13 -6.69 0.51 10.02
CA ARG A 13 -7.57 -0.46 10.68
C ARG A 13 -9.00 -0.41 10.12
N GLN A 14 -9.51 0.79 9.83
CA GLN A 14 -10.83 0.96 9.24
C GLN A 14 -10.92 0.37 7.83
N PHE A 15 -9.91 0.61 6.98
CA PHE A 15 -9.87 0.04 5.62
C PHE A 15 -9.92 -1.48 5.64
N ARG A 16 -9.19 -2.11 6.57
CA ARG A 16 -9.24 -3.56 6.76
C ARG A 16 -10.61 -4.02 7.26
N ALA A 17 -11.20 -3.33 8.22
CA ALA A 17 -12.52 -3.68 8.76
C ALA A 17 -13.62 -3.60 7.69
N GLU A 18 -13.51 -2.67 6.75
CA GLU A 18 -14.42 -2.49 5.61
C GLU A 18 -14.11 -3.44 4.44
N GLY A 19 -13.02 -4.23 4.51
CA GLY A 19 -12.62 -5.13 3.43
C GLY A 19 -12.12 -4.40 2.18
N ILE A 20 -11.67 -3.15 2.32
CA ILE A 20 -11.16 -2.36 1.20
C ILE A 20 -9.79 -2.89 0.76
N SER A 21 -9.71 -3.35 -0.48
CA SER A 21 -8.43 -3.72 -1.10
C SER A 21 -7.53 -2.49 -1.20
N SER A 22 -6.34 -2.57 -0.60
CA SER A 22 -5.44 -1.44 -0.45
C SER A 22 -4.00 -1.76 -0.87
N MET A 23 -3.26 -0.71 -1.24
CA MET A 23 -1.84 -0.78 -1.57
C MET A 23 -1.13 0.46 -1.03
N VAL A 24 0.02 0.27 -0.40
CA VAL A 24 0.95 1.34 -0.02
C VAL A 24 2.11 1.35 -1.01
N VAL A 25 2.31 2.49 -1.65
CA VAL A 25 3.41 2.72 -2.60
C VAL A 25 4.49 3.55 -1.92
N ASP A 26 5.61 2.92 -1.57
CA ASP A 26 6.77 3.60 -1.00
C ASP A 26 7.65 4.15 -2.13
N THR A 27 7.73 5.47 -2.25
CA THR A 27 8.54 6.15 -3.27
C THR A 27 10.01 6.31 -2.86
N GLY A 28 10.37 5.82 -1.67
CA GLY A 28 11.74 5.80 -1.16
C GLY A 28 12.64 4.84 -1.94
N ARG A 29 13.95 5.12 -1.91
CA ARG A 29 14.97 4.23 -2.50
C ARG A 29 15.22 2.95 -1.70
N ARG A 30 14.78 2.93 -0.44
CA ARG A 30 14.90 1.79 0.49
C ARG A 30 13.55 1.57 1.15
N ALA A 31 13.28 0.33 1.53
CA ALA A 31 12.04 0.00 2.21
C ALA A 31 11.91 0.74 3.54
N SER A 32 10.75 1.37 3.76
CA SER A 32 10.36 1.89 5.06
C SER A 32 9.66 0.83 5.91
N THR A 33 10.16 0.62 7.14
CA THR A 33 9.51 -0.27 8.11
C THR A 33 8.11 0.23 8.47
N ASP A 34 7.96 1.53 8.72
CA ASP A 34 6.68 2.15 9.10
C ASP A 34 5.61 1.99 8.00
N LEU A 35 6.00 2.16 6.73
CA LEU A 35 5.06 2.00 5.60
C LEU A 35 4.71 0.54 5.35
N LYS A 36 5.66 -0.38 5.57
CA LYS A 36 5.40 -1.81 5.51
C LYS A 36 4.44 -2.25 6.62
N GLU A 37 4.60 -1.70 7.82
CA GLU A 37 3.69 -1.95 8.94
C GLU A 37 2.29 -1.39 8.64
N LEU A 38 2.19 -0.17 8.12
CA LEU A 38 0.93 0.44 7.71
C LEU A 38 0.18 -0.44 6.69
N ALA A 39 0.88 -0.90 5.65
CA ALA A 39 0.29 -1.81 4.66
C ALA A 39 -0.21 -3.11 5.30
N SER A 40 0.55 -3.66 6.25
CA SER A 40 0.14 -4.85 7.01
C SER A 40 -1.12 -4.61 7.83
N MET A 41 -1.25 -3.46 8.51
CA MET A 41 -2.46 -3.10 9.27
C MET A 41 -3.70 -3.05 8.38
N MET A 42 -3.55 -2.59 7.13
CA MET A 42 -4.62 -2.54 6.12
C MET A 42 -4.93 -3.90 5.49
N ALA A 43 -4.16 -4.95 5.80
CA ALA A 43 -4.10 -6.19 5.00
C ALA A 43 -3.84 -5.92 3.50
N GLY A 44 -3.14 -4.83 3.20
CA GLY A 44 -2.84 -4.34 1.87
C GLY A 44 -1.51 -4.81 1.32
N ARG A 45 -1.24 -4.47 0.05
CA ARG A 45 0.05 -4.74 -0.61
C ARG A 45 1.04 -3.63 -0.30
N TYR A 46 2.29 -3.98 -0.05
CA TYR A 46 3.38 -3.01 0.09
C TYR A 46 4.30 -3.10 -1.14
N GLN A 47 4.49 -1.99 -1.84
CA GLN A 47 5.33 -1.95 -3.04
C GLN A 47 6.26 -0.75 -3.02
N ILE A 48 7.53 -1.00 -3.34
CA ILE A 48 8.54 0.04 -3.46
C ILE A 48 8.59 0.49 -4.91
N LEU A 49 8.53 1.80 -5.13
CA LEU A 49 8.56 2.43 -6.45
C LEU A 49 9.47 3.68 -6.42
N PRO A 50 10.81 3.50 -6.51
CA PRO A 50 11.74 4.61 -6.45
C PRO A 50 11.50 5.59 -7.61
N ASN A 51 11.59 6.89 -7.33
CA ASN A 51 11.36 7.99 -8.28
C ASN A 51 9.90 8.12 -8.77
N ALA A 52 8.97 7.29 -8.30
CA ALA A 52 7.53 7.42 -8.52
C ALA A 52 7.12 7.59 -10.00
N ARG A 53 7.77 6.84 -10.91
CA ARG A 53 7.44 6.94 -12.33
C ARG A 53 6.00 6.51 -12.61
N ALA A 54 5.27 7.34 -13.35
CA ALA A 54 3.85 7.15 -13.62
C ALA A 54 3.54 5.86 -14.41
N ASP A 55 4.39 5.51 -15.39
CA ASP A 55 4.19 4.30 -16.20
C ASP A 55 4.28 3.02 -15.36
N GLN A 56 5.25 2.97 -14.44
CA GLN A 56 5.42 1.87 -13.49
C GLN A 56 4.29 1.82 -12.46
N LEU A 57 3.81 2.97 -11.99
CA LEU A 57 2.65 3.05 -11.09
C LEU A 57 1.39 2.50 -11.76
N SER A 58 1.10 2.91 -13.00
CA SER A 58 -0.04 2.42 -13.77
C SER A 58 0.02 0.92 -14.01
N GLN A 59 1.21 0.39 -14.35
CA GLN A 59 1.40 -1.06 -14.53
C GLN A 59 1.12 -1.83 -13.24
N MET A 60 1.72 -1.40 -12.13
CA MET A 60 1.56 -2.03 -10.81
C MET A 60 0.11 -2.05 -10.33
N VAL A 61 -0.62 -0.94 -10.49
CA VAL A 61 -2.04 -0.87 -10.16
C VAL A 61 -2.85 -1.78 -11.08
N GLY A 62 -2.55 -1.77 -12.39
CA GLY A 62 -3.19 -2.66 -13.36
C GLY A 62 -3.03 -4.14 -12.99
N ASP A 63 -1.82 -4.56 -12.63
CA ASP A 63 -1.54 -5.94 -12.20
C ASP A 63 -2.22 -6.28 -10.87
N ALA A 64 -2.46 -5.31 -10.00
CA ALA A 64 -3.17 -5.53 -8.75
C ALA A 64 -4.67 -5.75 -8.93
N LEU A 65 -5.27 -5.13 -9.95
CA LEU A 65 -6.70 -5.19 -10.25
C LEU A 65 -7.08 -6.32 -11.21
N ARG A 66 -6.11 -6.92 -11.91
CA ARG A 66 -6.39 -8.06 -12.78
C ARG A 66 -6.85 -9.27 -11.97
N PRO A 67 -7.95 -9.95 -12.38
CA PRO A 67 -8.38 -11.19 -11.74
C PRO A 67 -7.23 -12.20 -11.82
N ARG A 68 -6.97 -12.90 -10.72
CA ARG A 68 -6.02 -14.02 -10.75
C ARG A 68 -6.70 -15.14 -11.55
N SER A 69 -6.26 -15.35 -12.79
CA SER A 69 -6.74 -16.46 -13.61
C SER A 69 -6.44 -17.76 -12.88
N ILE A 70 -7.49 -18.49 -12.51
CA ILE A 70 -7.38 -19.82 -11.92
C ILE A 70 -7.30 -20.77 -13.11
N ALA A 71 -6.12 -21.35 -13.35
CA ALA A 71 -5.95 -22.45 -14.28
C ALA A 71 -6.32 -23.77 -13.59
#